data_AF-A0A7J9CFG1-F1
#
_entry.id   AF-A0A7J9CFG1-F1
#
_cell.length_a   1.000
_cell.length_b   1.000
_cell.length_c   1.000
_cell.angle_alpha   90.00
_cell.angle_beta   90.00
_cell.angle_gamma   90.00
#
_symmetry.space_group_name_H-M   'P 1'
#
loop_
_entity.id
_entity.type
_entity.pdbx_description
1 polymer ?
#
loop_
_entity_poly.entity_id
_entity_poly.type
_entity_poly.pdbx_seq_one_letter_code
_entity_poly.pdbx_strand_id
1 'polypeptide(L)' 'MAELKSDNVLEMMKFHLGTDAGKELTKKIGLVYQLNIAPKKLGVDEVTYVVDLKKGDVIK' A
#
# COMPACT_ATOMS: atom_id res chain seq x y z
N MET A 1 0.72 -4.39 -17.80
CA MET A 1 -0.02 -4.23 -16.53
C MET A 1 -0.68 -2.86 -16.58
N ALA A 2 -1.94 -2.73 -16.18
CA ALA A 2 -2.60 -1.43 -16.17
C ALA A 2 -1.90 -0.50 -15.17
N GLU A 3 -1.53 0.70 -15.60
CA GLU A 3 -0.96 1.74 -14.73
C GLU A 3 -2.12 2.37 -13.95
N LEU A 4 -2.18 2.11 -12.65
CA LEU A 4 -3.25 2.62 -11.80
C LEU A 4 -2.81 3.97 -11.23
N LYS A 5 -3.71 4.96 -11.20
CA LYS A 5 -3.41 6.23 -10.53
C LYS A 5 -3.06 6.06 -9.05
N SER A 6 -3.52 4.97 -8.43
CA SER A 6 -3.18 4.60 -7.05
C SER A 6 -1.73 4.15 -6.88
N ASP A 7 -1.02 3.76 -7.95
CA ASP A 7 0.40 3.38 -7.90
C ASP A 7 1.24 4.49 -7.24
N ASN A 8 1.06 5.73 -7.69
CA ASN A 8 1.80 6.88 -7.16
C ASN A 8 1.53 7.12 -5.66
N VAL A 9 0.30 6.90 -5.20
CA VAL A 9 -0.08 7.08 -3.79
C VAL A 9 0.56 6.00 -2.92
N LEU A 10 0.56 4.75 -3.39
CA LEU A 10 1.11 3.62 -2.66
C LEU A 10 2.65 3.64 -2.66
N GLU A 11 3.26 4.15 -3.72
CA GLU A 11 4.69 4.45 -3.75
C GLU A 11 5.05 5.58 -2.77
N MET A 12 4.30 6.68 -2.73
CA MET A 12 4.48 7.71 -1.70
C MET A 12 4.31 7.16 -0.28
N MET A 13 3.36 6.24 -0.08
CA MET A 13 3.17 5.58 1.21
C MET A 13 4.40 4.76 1.60
N LYS A 14 5.01 4.04 0.66
CA LYS A 14 6.25 3.30 0.88
C LYS A 14 7.39 4.23 1.33
N PHE A 15 7.56 5.37 0.67
CA PHE A 15 8.54 6.38 1.10
C PHE A 15 8.24 6.91 2.51
N HIS A 16 6.97 7.19 2.82
CA HIS A 16 6.57 7.68 4.14
C HIS A 16 6.85 6.67 5.25
N LEU A 17 6.60 5.37 5.02
CA LEU A 17 6.88 4.32 6.00
C LEU A 17 8.38 4.16 6.33
N GLY A 18 9.27 4.63 5.44
CA GLY A 18 10.71 4.70 5.69
C GLY A 18 11.14 5.85 6.62
N THR A 19 10.28 6.87 6.81
CA THR A 19 10.54 8.01 7.70
C THR A 19 10.36 7.65 9.17
N ASP A 20 10.89 8.46 10.08
CA ASP A 20 10.73 8.21 11.52
C ASP A 20 9.27 8.31 11.97
N ALA A 21 8.50 9.26 11.40
CA ALA A 21 7.06 9.34 11.62
C ALA A 21 6.33 8.07 11.13
N GLY A 22 6.74 7.53 9.97
CA GLY A 22 6.20 6.27 9.44
C GLY A 22 6.47 5.09 10.38
N LYS A 23 7.66 5.01 10.96
CA LYS A 23 8.03 3.96 11.94
C LYS A 23 7.30 4.09 13.27
N GLU A 24 6.87 5.28 13.67
CA GLU A 24 5.99 5.44 14.83
C GLU A 24 4.58 4.93 14.53
N LEU A 25 4.09 5.16 13.30
CA LEU A 25 2.78 4.68 12.84
C LEU A 25 2.71 3.15 12.83
N THR A 26 3.76 2.46 12.37
CA THR A 26 3.81 1.00 12.33
C THR A 26 3.71 0.38 13.73
N LYS A 27 4.36 0.99 14.73
CA LYS A 27 4.27 0.55 16.13
C LYS A 27 2.87 0.72 16.73
N LYS A 28 2.13 1.75 16.30
CA LYS A 28 0.79 2.06 16.82
C LYS A 28 -0.28 1.15 16.21
N ILE A 29 -0.20 0.87 14.90
CA ILE A 29 -1.23 0.11 14.18
C ILE A 29 -0.90 -1.38 14.15
N GLY A 30 0.30 -1.77 13.73
CA GLY A 30 0.76 -3.16 13.76
C GLY A 30 -0.10 -4.18 13.00
N LEU A 31 -0.83 -3.75 11.96
CA LEU A 31 -1.70 -4.60 11.14
C LEU A 31 -1.19 -4.69 9.70
N VAL A 32 -1.71 -5.68 8.96
CA VAL A 32 -1.45 -5.84 7.53
C VAL A 32 -2.78 -5.61 6.79
N TYR A 33 -2.75 -4.73 5.80
CA TYR A 33 -3.92 -4.41 4.98
C TYR A 33 -3.69 -4.89 3.55
N GLN A 34 -4.76 -5.39 2.94
CA GLN A 34 -4.78 -5.74 1.53
C GLN A 34 -5.76 -4.81 0.81
N LEU A 35 -5.29 -4.17 -0.25
CA LEU A 35 -6.07 -3.28 -1.10
C LEU A 35 -6.16 -3.91 -2.49
N ASN A 36 -7.36 -4.33 -2.88
CA ASN A 36 -7.62 -4.80 -4.23
C ASN A 36 -8.16 -3.62 -5.05
N ILE A 37 -7.41 -3.20 -6.06
CA ILE A 37 -7.75 -2.04 -6.88
C ILE A 37 -7.92 -2.48 -8.33
N ALA A 38 -9.10 -2.23 -8.87
CA ALA A 38 -9.39 -2.41 -10.29
C ALA A 38 -9.42 -1.04 -11.00
N PRO A 39 -8.98 -0.95 -12.27
CA PRO A 39 -8.99 0.30 -13.03
C PRO A 39 -10.40 0.81 -13.35
N LYS A 40 -11.40 -0.09 -13.40
CA LYS A 40 -12.77 0.26 -13.80
C LYS A 40 -13.84 -0.54 -13.06
N LYS A 41 -13.72 -1.87 -13.01
CA LYS A 41 -14.70 -2.76 -12.38
C LYS A 41 -13.99 -3.79 -11.50
N LEU A 42 -14.44 -3.93 -10.26
CA LEU A 42 -13.96 -4.98 -9.36
C LEU A 42 -14.10 -6.36 -10.01
N GLY A 43 -13.07 -7.19 -9.84
CA GLY A 43 -12.92 -8.51 -10.43
C GLY A 43 -12.30 -8.54 -11.85
N VAL A 44 -11.91 -7.40 -12.43
CA VAL A 44 -11.26 -7.33 -13.76
C VAL A 44 -9.97 -6.53 -13.67
N ASP A 45 -8.85 -7.14 -14.11
CA ASP A 45 -7.51 -6.55 -14.07
C ASP A 45 -7.15 -5.95 -12.69
N GLU A 46 -7.55 -6.66 -11.62
CA GLU A 46 -7.26 -6.24 -10.25
C GLU A 46 -5.77 -6.33 -9.95
N VAL A 47 -5.27 -5.28 -9.32
CA VAL A 47 -3.95 -5.23 -8.70
C VAL A 47 -4.15 -5.30 -7.21
N THR A 48 -3.43 -6.20 -6.56
CA THR A 48 -3.45 -6.36 -5.11
C THR A 48 -2.27 -5.63 -4.52
N TYR A 49 -2.50 -4.76 -3.55
CA TYR A 49 -1.43 -4.15 -2.78
C TYR A 49 -1.51 -4.59 -1.33
N VAL A 50 -0.38 -5.03 -0.79
CA VAL A 50 -0.24 -5.40 0.61
C VAL A 50 0.52 -4.29 1.32
N VAL A 51 -0.15 -3.62 2.25
CA VAL A 51 0.44 -2.63 3.15
C VAL A 51 0.72 -3.33 4.47
N ASP A 52 1.99 -3.68 4.69
CA ASP A 52 2.46 -4.30 5.93
C ASP A 52 2.91 -3.20 6.90
N LEU A 53 2.01 -2.77 7.79
CA LEU A 53 2.33 -1.82 8.86
C LEU A 53 2.99 -2.49 10.07
N LYS A 54 3.28 -3.80 10.04
CA LYS A 54 4.19 -4.41 11.03
C LYS A 54 5.64 -4.18 10.63
N LYS A 55 5.92 -4.30 9.33
CA LYS A 55 7.28 -4.14 8.76
C LYS A 55 7.55 -2.73 8.21
N GLY A 56 6.50 -1.97 7.91
CA GLY A 56 6.61 -0.66 7.25
C GLY A 56 6.91 -0.77 5.77
N ASP A 57 6.26 -1.70 5.06
CA ASP A 57 6.47 -1.92 3.63
C ASP A 57 5.16 -1.96 2.84
N VAL A 58 5.25 -1.65 1.55
CA VAL A 58 4.15 -1.75 0.58
C VAL A 58 4.60 -2.63 -0.57
N ILE A 59 3.82 -3.67 -0.84
CA ILE A 59 4.05 -4.68 -1.87
C ILE A 59 2.90 -4.59 -2.89
N LYS A 60 3.22 -4.67 -4.18
CA LYS A 60 2.28 -4.73 -5.31
C LYS A 60 2.22 -6.16 -5.85
#